data_AF-A0A495NYD6-F1
#
_entry.id   AF-A0A495NYD6-F1
#
_cell.length_a   1.000
_cell.length_b   1.000
_cell.length_c   1.000
_cell.angle_alpha   90.00
_cell.angle_beta   90.00
_cell.angle_gamma   90.00
#
_symmetry.space_group_name_H-M   'P 1'
#
loop_
_entity.id
_entity.type
_entity.pdbx_description
1 polymer ?
#
loop_
_entity_poly.entity_id
_entity_poly.type
_entity_poly.pdbx_seq_one_letter_code
_entity_poly.pdbx_strand_id
1 'polypeptide(L)'
;MIILTLVFLNSCQLNWHGDIDLGSDFYYMVEPAFNSIVIPVNSDEPYKSSIYIIKDIESVGFNKNYILATSKSGDEIKYWRIDKKAESKELGYKDDSIMELSNVSEIQPVEFDKIKTDENIKLKTKTEYRKDLNYE
;
A
#
# COMPACT_ATOMS: atom_id res chain seq x y z
N MET A 1 36.81 -18.89 -28.84
CA MET A 1 35.78 -17.88 -29.14
C MET A 1 34.79 -17.91 -27.99
N ILE A 2 34.72 -16.81 -27.24
CA ILE A 2 34.17 -16.74 -25.88
C ILE A 2 32.64 -16.74 -25.93
N ILE A 3 32.01 -17.70 -25.24
CA ILE A 3 30.56 -17.73 -24.99
C ILE A 3 30.28 -16.63 -23.97
N LEU A 4 29.70 -15.52 -24.42
CA LEU A 4 29.26 -14.42 -23.57
C LEU A 4 27.93 -14.82 -22.92
N THR A 5 28.01 -15.56 -21.81
CA THR A 5 26.84 -15.86 -20.98
C THR A 5 26.42 -14.56 -20.30
N LEU A 6 25.37 -13.92 -20.81
CA LEU A 6 24.66 -12.84 -20.12
C LEU A 6 24.01 -13.43 -18.87
N VAL A 7 24.74 -13.40 -17.76
CA VAL A 7 24.18 -13.58 -16.43
C VAL A 7 23.30 -12.36 -16.20
N PHE A 8 22.00 -12.51 -16.41
CA PHE A 8 21.01 -11.61 -15.82
C PHE A 8 21.22 -11.70 -14.31
N LEU A 9 21.99 -10.76 -13.78
CA LEU A 9 21.92 -10.37 -12.39
C LEU A 9 20.49 -9.86 -12.21
N ASN A 10 19.56 -10.77 -11.88
CA ASN A 10 18.39 -10.39 -11.12
C ASN A 10 18.99 -9.69 -9.91
N SER A 11 18.97 -8.36 -9.91
CA SER A 11 19.14 -7.60 -8.71
C SER A 11 18.06 -8.11 -7.78
N CYS A 12 18.43 -9.04 -6.89
CA CYS A 12 17.81 -9.16 -5.60
C CYS A 12 17.99 -7.79 -4.96
N GLN A 13 17.15 -6.84 -5.33
CA GLN A 13 16.75 -5.79 -4.43
C GLN A 13 16.13 -6.57 -3.28
N LEU A 14 16.97 -6.83 -2.28
CA LEU A 14 16.49 -7.19 -0.97
C LEU A 14 15.55 -6.04 -0.59
N ASN A 15 14.25 -6.25 -0.84
CA ASN A 15 13.21 -5.51 -0.16
C ASN A 15 13.50 -5.78 1.31
N TRP A 16 14.14 -4.83 1.97
CA TRP A 16 14.52 -4.97 3.37
C TRP A 16 13.60 -4.02 4.14
N HIS A 17 12.75 -4.64 4.97
CA HIS A 17 11.61 -4.12 5.75
C HIS A 17 10.21 -4.24 5.14
N GLY A 18 10.03 -5.01 4.06
CA GLY A 18 8.71 -5.54 3.69
C GLY A 18 7.66 -4.57 3.21
N ASP A 19 8.05 -3.33 2.95
CA ASP A 19 7.16 -2.36 2.37
C ASP A 19 6.89 -2.69 0.90
N ILE A 20 5.63 -2.58 0.49
CA ILE A 20 5.17 -2.91 -0.85
C ILE A 20 4.86 -1.61 -1.58
N ASP A 21 5.57 -1.36 -2.69
CA ASP A 21 5.21 -0.28 -3.60
C ASP A 21 3.82 -0.56 -4.18
N LEU A 22 2.87 0.31 -3.84
CA LEU A 22 1.52 0.24 -4.37
C LEU A 22 1.40 1.03 -5.66
N GLY A 23 2.35 1.91 -6.00
CA GLY A 23 2.32 2.86 -7.09
C GLY A 23 1.58 4.16 -6.74
N SER A 24 1.79 5.19 -7.56
CA SER A 24 1.27 6.55 -7.34
C SER A 24 1.72 7.14 -5.99
N ASP A 25 3.00 6.95 -5.66
CA ASP A 25 3.66 7.42 -4.43
C ASP A 25 3.19 6.75 -3.12
N PHE A 26 2.27 5.79 -3.19
CA PHE A 26 1.79 5.05 -2.02
C PHE A 26 2.62 3.79 -1.78
N TYR A 27 2.97 3.56 -0.52
CA TYR A 27 3.63 2.36 -0.05
C TYR A 27 2.81 1.72 1.06
N TYR A 28 2.75 0.39 1.09
CA TYR A 28 2.18 -0.35 2.20
C TYR A 28 3.30 -0.84 3.11
N MET A 29 3.35 -0.34 4.33
CA MET A 29 4.29 -0.79 5.36
C MET A 29 3.81 -2.10 6.00
N VAL A 30 4.63 -3.15 5.94
CA VAL A 30 4.25 -4.51 6.33
C VAL A 30 5.07 -5.00 7.52
N GLU A 31 5.13 -4.18 8.56
CA GLU A 31 5.91 -4.44 9.77
C GLU A 31 5.18 -5.40 10.74
N PRO A 32 5.91 -6.17 11.56
CA PRO A 32 5.30 -7.06 12.55
C PRO A 32 4.38 -6.33 13.54
N ALA A 33 4.76 -5.12 13.94
CA ALA A 33 4.10 -4.36 15.01
C ALA A 33 3.02 -3.39 14.51
N PHE A 34 3.11 -2.91 13.26
CA PHE A 34 2.15 -1.97 12.69
C PHE A 34 2.09 -2.14 11.17
N ASN A 35 0.95 -1.77 10.58
CA ASN A 35 0.70 -1.92 9.16
C ASN A 35 -0.10 -0.72 8.67
N SER A 36 0.42 -0.02 7.67
CA SER A 36 -0.11 1.29 7.26
C SER A 36 0.18 1.58 5.81
N ILE A 37 -0.70 2.33 5.16
CA ILE A 37 -0.41 2.95 3.87
C ILE A 37 0.19 4.33 4.13
N VAL A 38 1.31 4.62 3.49
CA VAL A 38 2.10 5.83 3.69
C VAL A 38 2.51 6.44 2.35
N ILE A 39 2.89 7.72 2.39
CA ILE A 39 3.67 8.37 1.34
C ILE A 39 5.07 8.65 1.91
N PRO A 40 6.15 8.24 1.26
CA PRO A 40 7.49 8.55 1.71
C PRO A 40 7.81 10.04 1.54
N VAL A 41 8.49 10.63 2.53
CA VAL A 41 8.97 12.03 2.42
C VAL A 41 10.09 12.14 1.38
N ASN A 42 10.91 11.08 1.26
CA ASN A 42 11.92 10.94 0.22
C ASN A 42 11.66 9.65 -0.54
N SER A 43 11.29 9.73 -1.83
CA SER A 43 11.03 8.57 -2.67
C SER A 43 12.26 7.68 -2.88
N ASP A 44 13.47 8.25 -2.79
CA ASP A 44 14.73 7.49 -2.93
C ASP A 44 15.08 6.75 -1.63
N GLU A 45 14.54 7.20 -0.49
CA GLU A 45 14.75 6.63 0.83
C GLU A 45 13.41 6.50 1.58
N PRO A 46 12.46 5.72 1.04
CA PRO A 46 11.06 5.75 1.47
C PRO A 46 10.83 5.32 2.93
N TYR A 47 11.86 4.71 3.51
CA TYR A 47 11.92 4.12 4.84
C TYR A 47 12.44 5.07 5.93
N LYS A 48 13.08 6.20 5.58
CA LYS A 48 13.63 7.10 6.62
C LYS A 48 12.57 7.94 7.28
N SER A 49 11.56 8.34 6.51
CA SER A 49 10.47 9.18 6.97
C SER A 49 9.31 9.03 6.01
N SER A 50 8.12 8.82 6.57
CA SER A 50 6.91 8.61 5.81
C SER A 50 5.74 9.30 6.50
N ILE A 51 4.78 9.74 5.71
CA ILE A 51 3.55 10.37 6.13
C ILE A 51 2.44 9.33 6.11
N TYR A 52 1.72 9.18 7.22
CA TYR A 52 0.64 8.21 7.32
C TYR A 52 -0.60 8.68 6.55
N ILE A 53 -1.15 7.78 5.73
CA ILE A 53 -2.39 8.00 4.97
C ILE A 53 -3.52 7.16 5.53
N ILE A 54 -3.27 5.87 5.80
CA ILE A 54 -4.24 4.97 6.44
C ILE A 54 -3.47 4.07 7.42
N LYS A 55 -3.87 4.05 8.68
CA LYS A 55 -3.28 3.20 9.73
C LYS A 55 -4.10 1.91 9.93
N ASP A 56 -3.51 0.96 10.65
CA ASP A 56 -4.16 -0.28 11.11
C ASP A 56 -4.81 -1.10 10.00
N ILE A 57 -4.05 -1.30 8.91
CA ILE A 57 -4.50 -2.04 7.72
C ILE A 57 -4.66 -3.52 8.05
N GLU A 58 -5.84 -4.07 7.78
CA GLU A 58 -6.13 -5.51 7.89
C GLU A 58 -5.83 -6.24 6.58
N SER A 59 -6.22 -5.63 5.46
CA SER A 59 -5.98 -6.18 4.12
C SER A 59 -5.81 -5.07 3.10
N VAL A 60 -4.99 -5.33 2.08
CA VAL A 60 -4.78 -4.41 0.96
C VAL A 60 -4.63 -5.17 -0.35
N GLY A 61 -5.19 -4.60 -1.41
CA GLY A 61 -5.03 -5.07 -2.78
C GLY A 61 -5.04 -3.89 -3.73
N PHE A 62 -4.33 -4.01 -4.84
CA PHE A 62 -4.13 -2.89 -5.74
C PHE A 62 -3.95 -3.35 -7.18
N ASN A 63 -4.25 -2.45 -8.10
CA ASN A 63 -3.94 -2.56 -9.52
C ASN A 63 -3.45 -1.18 -10.04
N LYS A 64 -3.35 -1.00 -11.35
CA LYS A 64 -2.92 0.27 -11.95
C LYS A 64 -3.88 1.46 -11.69
N ASN A 65 -5.13 1.20 -11.32
CA ASN A 65 -6.18 2.21 -11.18
C ASN A 65 -6.47 2.54 -9.72
N TYR A 66 -6.46 1.54 -8.83
CA TYR A 66 -6.91 1.69 -7.45
C TYR A 66 -5.98 0.99 -6.46
N ILE A 67 -5.97 1.51 -5.23
CA ILE A 67 -5.67 0.73 -4.02
C ILE A 67 -6.97 0.60 -3.24
N LEU A 68 -7.29 -0.63 -2.85
CA LEU A 68 -8.36 -0.93 -1.92
C LEU A 68 -7.75 -1.47 -0.64
N ALA A 69 -8.18 -0.90 0.49
CA ALA A 69 -7.73 -1.34 1.79
C ALA A 69 -8.87 -1.43 2.79
N THR A 70 -8.76 -2.37 3.72
CA THR A 70 -9.58 -2.39 4.93
C THR A 70 -8.72 -2.04 6.12
N SER A 71 -9.22 -1.23 7.04
CA SER A 71 -8.54 -0.94 8.31
C SER A 71 -9.45 -1.18 9.50
N LYS A 72 -8.85 -1.31 10.68
CA LYS A 72 -9.57 -1.47 11.93
C LYS A 72 -9.52 -0.19 12.76
N SER A 73 -10.67 0.25 13.26
CA SER A 73 -10.81 1.41 14.13
C SER A 73 -11.67 1.01 15.34
N GLY A 74 -11.02 0.54 16.41
CA GLY A 74 -11.74 -0.13 17.50
C GLY A 74 -12.34 -1.45 17.02
N ASP A 75 -13.65 -1.63 17.14
CA ASP A 75 -14.36 -2.82 16.65
C ASP A 75 -14.93 -2.65 15.23
N GLU A 76 -14.77 -1.47 14.62
CA GLU A 76 -15.28 -1.17 13.30
C GLU A 76 -14.25 -1.45 12.19
N ILE A 77 -14.71 -2.06 11.10
CA ILE A 77 -13.93 -2.21 9.88
C ILE A 77 -14.27 -1.04 8.95
N LYS A 78 -13.24 -0.30 8.55
CA LYS A 78 -13.32 0.78 7.57
C LYS A 78 -12.84 0.30 6.21
N TYR A 79 -13.46 0.83 5.15
CA TYR A 79 -13.18 0.45 3.78
C TYR A 79 -12.68 1.67 3.01
N TRP A 80 -11.51 1.55 2.41
CA TRP A 80 -10.82 2.67 1.80
C TRP A 80 -10.61 2.43 0.32
N ARG A 81 -10.76 3.50 -0.45
CA ARG A 81 -10.35 3.59 -1.85
C ARG A 81 -9.32 4.69 -2.00
N ILE A 82 -8.23 4.38 -2.70
CA ILE A 82 -7.31 5.36 -3.25
C ILE A 82 -7.42 5.30 -4.77
N ASP A 83 -7.81 6.39 -5.40
CA ASP A 83 -7.85 6.52 -6.86
C ASP A 83 -6.49 7.02 -7.39
N LYS A 84 -5.81 6.18 -8.16
CA LYS A 84 -4.48 6.50 -8.73
C LYS A 84 -4.54 7.39 -9.96
N LYS A 85 -5.72 7.53 -10.56
CA LYS A 85 -5.95 8.39 -11.74
C LYS A 85 -6.34 9.80 -11.33
N ALA A 86 -6.90 9.96 -10.14
CA ALA A 86 -7.22 11.27 -9.57
C ALA A 86 -5.95 11.97 -9.10
N GLU A 87 -5.90 13.29 -9.28
CA GLU A 87 -4.85 14.12 -8.71
C GLU A 87 -4.89 14.05 -7.18
N SER A 88 -3.71 13.80 -6.58
CA SER A 88 -3.56 13.77 -5.12
C SER A 88 -3.26 15.19 -4.61
N LYS A 89 -4.20 15.78 -3.86
CA LYS A 89 -4.04 17.08 -3.22
C LYS A 89 -4.11 16.90 -1.71
N GLU A 90 -3.14 17.48 -1.01
CA GLU A 90 -3.17 17.62 0.45
C GLU A 90 -4.36 18.49 0.86
N LEU A 91 -5.22 17.94 1.71
CA LEU A 91 -6.38 18.62 2.29
C LEU A 91 -6.12 19.05 3.74
N GLY A 92 -5.09 18.50 4.37
CA GLY A 92 -4.70 18.77 5.76
C GLY A 92 -4.31 17.50 6.51
N TYR A 93 -4.44 17.54 7.84
CA TYR A 93 -4.13 16.43 8.73
C TYR A 93 -5.25 16.23 9.75
N LYS A 94 -5.53 14.97 10.08
CA LYS A 94 -6.37 14.58 11.23
C LYS A 94 -5.55 14.52 12.52
N ASP A 95 -6.26 14.42 13.65
CA ASP A 95 -5.69 14.44 15.02
C ASP A 95 -4.55 13.43 15.25
N ASP A 96 -4.49 12.32 14.50
CA ASP A 96 -3.46 11.28 14.62
C ASP A 96 -2.29 11.42 13.64
N SER A 97 -2.03 12.64 13.15
CA SER A 97 -1.01 12.92 12.11
C SER A 97 -1.22 12.11 10.83
N ILE A 98 -2.48 11.81 10.51
CA ILE A 98 -2.88 11.17 9.26
C ILE A 98 -3.16 12.28 8.26
N MET A 99 -2.42 12.31 7.15
CA MET A 99 -2.65 13.27 6.07
C MET A 99 -3.91 12.91 5.30
N GLU A 100 -4.75 13.91 5.07
CA GLU A 100 -5.93 13.79 4.22
C GLU A 100 -5.58 14.16 2.79
N LEU A 101 -5.95 13.30 1.85
CA LEU A 101 -5.71 13.48 0.43
C LEU A 101 -7.03 13.42 -0.35
N SER A 102 -7.17 14.26 -1.37
CA SER A 102 -8.38 14.32 -2.21
C SER A 102 -8.71 13.03 -2.95
N ASN A 103 -7.72 12.17 -3.20
CA ASN A 103 -7.89 10.91 -3.91
C ASN A 103 -8.04 9.70 -2.97
N VAL A 104 -8.05 9.92 -1.65
CA VAL A 104 -8.26 8.90 -0.62
C VAL A 104 -9.64 9.11 -0.02
N SER A 105 -10.45 8.05 0.02
CA SER A 105 -11.81 8.13 0.56
C SER A 105 -12.17 6.89 1.34
N GLU A 106 -12.81 7.08 2.49
CA GLU A 106 -13.59 6.03 3.13
C GLU A 106 -14.88 5.83 2.33
N ILE A 107 -15.18 4.59 1.96
CA ILE A 107 -16.32 4.23 1.11
C ILE A 107 -17.18 3.16 1.78
N GLN A 108 -18.40 2.98 1.28
CA GLN A 108 -19.30 1.96 1.82
C GLN A 108 -18.85 0.55 1.41
N PRO A 109 -19.11 -0.49 2.22
CA PRO A 109 -18.71 -1.87 1.92
C PRO A 109 -19.21 -2.36 0.55
N VAL A 110 -20.44 -1.99 0.19
CA VAL A 110 -21.06 -2.38 -1.09
C VAL A 110 -20.33 -1.76 -2.29
N GLU A 111 -19.89 -0.51 -2.18
CA GLU A 111 -19.08 0.15 -3.22
C GLU A 111 -17.71 -0.50 -3.32
N PHE A 112 -17.10 -0.79 -2.17
CA PHE A 112 -15.79 -1.44 -2.09
C PHE A 112 -15.80 -2.83 -2.77
N ASP A 113 -16.79 -3.67 -2.47
CA ASP A 113 -16.92 -5.00 -3.09
C ASP A 113 -17.20 -4.94 -4.59
N LYS A 114 -17.96 -3.94 -5.02
CA LYS A 114 -18.20 -3.68 -6.44
C LYS A 114 -16.90 -3.35 -7.16
N ILE A 115 -16.13 -2.37 -6.67
CA ILE A 115 -14.84 -1.99 -7.26
C ILE A 115 -13.89 -3.19 -7.26
N LYS A 116 -13.78 -3.91 -6.13
CA LYS A 116 -12.94 -5.11 -6.01
C LYS A 116 -13.23 -6.13 -7.11
N THR A 117 -14.50 -6.36 -7.40
CA THR A 117 -14.95 -7.32 -8.43
C THR A 117 -14.71 -6.78 -9.84
N ASP A 118 -15.18 -5.56 -10.12
CA ASP A 118 -15.13 -4.94 -11.44
C ASP A 118 -13.66 -4.72 -11.91
N GLU A 119 -12.77 -4.40 -10.97
CA GLU A 119 -11.35 -4.13 -11.22
C GLU A 119 -10.44 -5.35 -11.00
N ASN A 120 -11.03 -6.50 -10.66
CA ASN A 120 -10.34 -7.77 -10.36
C ASN A 120 -9.17 -7.60 -9.36
N ILE A 121 -9.45 -6.92 -8.24
CA ILE A 121 -8.46 -6.65 -7.20
C ILE A 121 -8.51 -7.76 -6.15
N LYS A 122 -7.42 -8.49 -5.98
CA LYS A 122 -7.27 -9.48 -4.90
C LYS A 122 -6.70 -8.80 -3.65
N LEU A 123 -7.45 -8.85 -2.56
CA LEU A 123 -6.96 -8.41 -1.25
C LEU A 123 -6.08 -9.50 -0.64
N LYS A 124 -5.03 -9.06 0.06
CA LYS A 124 -4.19 -9.92 0.89
C LYS A 124 -4.03 -9.28 2.26
N THR A 125 -4.01 -10.12 3.27
CA THR A 125 -3.68 -9.75 4.65
C THR A 125 -2.18 -9.47 4.79
N LYS A 126 -1.80 -8.83 5.89
CA LYS A 126 -0.38 -8.69 6.26
C LYS A 126 0.37 -10.03 6.20
N THR A 127 -0.18 -11.07 6.82
CA THR A 127 0.49 -12.37 6.90
C THR A 127 0.70 -12.99 5.52
N GLU A 128 -0.25 -12.84 4.60
CA GLU A 128 -0.09 -13.33 3.23
C GLU A 128 1.04 -12.58 2.50
N TYR A 129 1.12 -11.26 2.62
CA TYR A 129 2.20 -10.48 2.02
C TYR A 129 3.58 -10.83 2.60
N ARG A 130 3.67 -11.02 3.93
CA ARG A 130 4.93 -11.39 4.58
C ARG A 130 5.45 -12.74 4.12
N LYS A 131 4.55 -13.71 3.92
CA LYS A 131 4.87 -15.01 3.32
C LYS A 131 5.36 -14.87 1.88
N ASP A 132 4.66 -14.09 1.05
CA ASP A 132 5.06 -13.87 -0.34
C ASP A 132 6.44 -13.21 -0.47
N LEU A 133 6.84 -12.42 0.53
CA LEU A 133 8.13 -11.72 0.59
C LEU A 133 9.22 -12.52 1.34
N ASN A 134 8.93 -13.74 1.78
CA ASN A 134 9.83 -14.61 2.56
C ASN A 134 10.32 -14.00 3.89
N TYR A 135 9.47 -13.22 4.57
CA TYR A 135 9.76 -12.78 5.94
C TYR A 135 9.29 -13.78 7.00
N GLU A 136 8.41 -14.71 6.62
CA GLU A 136 7.83 -15.80 7.42
C GLU A 136 7.62 -17.03 6.53
#